data_AF-A0A6H2NJV6-F1
#
_entry.id   AF-A0A6H2NJV6-F1
#
_cell.length_a   1.000
_cell.length_b   1.000
_cell.length_c   1.000
_cell.angle_alpha   90.00
_cell.angle_beta   90.00
_cell.angle_gamma   90.00
#
_symmetry.space_group_name_H-M   'P 1'
#
loop_
_entity.id
_entity.type
_entity.pdbx_description
1 polymer ?
#
loop_
_entity_poly.entity_id
_entity_poly.type
_entity_poly.pdbx_seq_one_letter_code
_entity_poly.pdbx_strand_id
1 'polypeptide(L)' 'MSLYPSQSPQLQPLAIAPEYLEAYAEQDAQLGRPNPRFKQSSIYCNRYLTIRADLVGPDGFTDAEWDLTIF' A
#
# COMPACT_ATOMS: atom_id res chain seq x y z
N MET A 1 -33.48 12.24 -31.44
CA MET A 1 -32.68 12.65 -30.27
C MET A 1 -32.35 11.39 -29.49
N SER A 2 -31.18 10.77 -29.73
CA SER A 2 -30.76 9.58 -28.97
C SER A 2 -29.97 10.01 -27.75
N LEU A 3 -30.53 9.76 -26.57
CA LEU A 3 -29.85 9.87 -25.28
C LEU A 3 -28.88 8.70 -25.15
N TYR A 4 -27.59 8.96 -25.32
CA TYR A 4 -26.57 8.00 -24.89
C TYR A 4 -26.49 8.05 -23.35
N PRO A 5 -26.59 6.91 -22.64
CA PRO A 5 -26.26 6.90 -21.23
C PRO A 5 -24.74 7.10 -21.10
N SER A 6 -24.35 8.24 -20.51
CA SER A 6 -22.99 8.47 -20.02
C SER A 6 -22.71 7.45 -18.91
N GLN A 7 -22.18 6.29 -19.27
CA GLN A 7 -21.56 5.39 -18.32
C GLN A 7 -20.27 6.04 -17.83
N SER A 8 -20.32 6.65 -16.64
CA SER A 8 -19.11 6.97 -15.89
C SER A 8 -18.25 5.70 -15.81
N PRO A 9 -16.96 5.73 -16.17
CA PRO A 9 -16.10 4.57 -15.99
C PRO A 9 -16.04 4.28 -14.49
N GLN A 10 -16.73 3.23 -14.06
CA GLN A 10 -16.47 2.62 -12.77
C GLN A 10 -15.02 2.14 -12.82
N LEU A 11 -14.13 2.88 -12.16
CA LEU A 11 -12.76 2.46 -11.87
C LEU A 11 -12.86 1.15 -11.07
N GLN A 12 -12.93 0.03 -11.76
CA GLN A 12 -12.73 -1.26 -11.14
C GLN A 12 -11.37 -1.20 -10.44
N PRO A 13 -11.28 -1.61 -9.16
CA PRO A 13 -9.99 -1.71 -8.51
C PRO A 13 -9.17 -2.68 -9.35
N LEU A 14 -8.17 -2.16 -10.06
CA LEU A 14 -7.23 -2.98 -10.81
C LEU A 14 -6.62 -3.91 -9.77
N ALA A 15 -6.94 -5.20 -9.84
CA ALA A 15 -6.36 -6.19 -8.95
C ALA A 15 -4.86 -6.21 -9.26
N ILE A 16 -4.07 -5.56 -8.40
CA ILE A 16 -2.61 -5.57 -8.52
C ILE A 16 -2.15 -6.95 -8.08
N ALA A 17 -1.31 -7.59 -8.91
CA ALA A 17 -0.78 -8.90 -8.55
C ALA A 17 0.06 -8.79 -7.25
N PRO A 18 0.02 -9.80 -6.37
CA PRO A 18 0.72 -9.79 -5.08
C PRO A 18 2.20 -9.42 -5.19
N GLU A 19 2.88 -9.90 -6.23
CA GLU A 19 4.32 -9.71 -6.42
C GLU A 19 4.67 -8.23 -6.65
N TYR A 20 3.79 -7.48 -7.30
CA TYR A 20 3.97 -6.04 -7.47
C TYR A 20 3.74 -5.29 -6.17
N LEU A 21 2.79 -5.72 -5.34
CA LEU A 21 2.54 -5.11 -4.03
C LEU A 21 3.74 -5.28 -3.10
N GLU A 22 4.36 -6.47 -3.11
CA GLU A 22 5.61 -6.70 -2.38
C GLU A 22 6.70 -5.76 -2.89
N ALA A 23 6.97 -5.71 -4.20
CA ALA A 23 7.99 -4.83 -4.77
C ALA A 23 7.78 -3.34 -4.41
N TYR A 24 6.54 -2.85 -4.45
CA TYR A 24 6.22 -1.49 -4.00
C TYR A 24 6.50 -1.31 -2.51
N ALA A 25 6.11 -2.27 -1.67
CA ALA A 25 6.36 -2.22 -0.24
C ALA A 25 7.85 -2.18 0.09
N GLU A 26 8.68 -2.95 -0.63
CA GLU A 26 10.14 -2.93 -0.43
C GLU A 26 10.72 -1.56 -0.77
N GLN A 27 10.37 -1.02 -1.93
CA GLN A 27 10.86 0.27 -2.37
C GLN A 27 10.48 1.39 -1.40
N ASP A 28 9.21 1.42 -0.99
CA ASP A 28 8.70 2.42 -0.05
C ASP A 28 9.34 2.28 1.34
N ALA A 29 9.60 1.05 1.81
CA ALA A 29 10.25 0.79 3.09
C ALA A 29 11.71 1.24 3.12
N GLN A 30 12.44 1.08 2.02
CA GLN A 30 13.80 1.62 1.89
C GLN A 30 13.80 3.16 2.01
N LEU A 31 12.74 3.82 1.57
CA LEU A 31 12.56 5.27 1.66
C LEU A 31 11.95 5.74 2.98
N GLY A 32 11.42 4.82 3.80
CA GLY A 32 10.67 5.13 5.03
C GLY A 32 9.40 5.94 4.77
N ARG A 33 8.74 5.72 3.63
CA ARG A 33 7.55 6.47 3.21
C ARG A 33 6.43 5.52 2.81
N PRO A 34 5.55 5.12 3.75
CA PRO A 34 4.47 4.21 3.43
C PRO A 34 3.46 4.85 2.49
N ASN A 35 2.92 4.07 1.56
CA ASN A 35 1.98 4.54 0.56
C ASN A 35 0.53 4.35 1.05
N PRO A 36 -0.22 5.44 1.29
CA PRO A 36 -1.59 5.36 1.83
C PRO A 36 -2.55 4.58 0.93
N ARG A 37 -2.27 4.50 -0.37
CA ARG A 37 -3.10 3.77 -1.33
C ARG A 37 -3.16 2.27 -1.05
N PHE A 38 -2.13 1.71 -0.42
CA PHE A 38 -2.01 0.28 -0.15
C PHE A 38 -2.21 -0.08 1.33
N LYS A 39 -2.63 0.86 2.17
CA LYS A 39 -2.87 0.65 3.60
C LYS A 39 -3.87 -0.49 3.90
N GLN A 40 -4.80 -0.75 2.99
CA GLN A 40 -5.78 -1.84 3.12
C GLN A 40 -5.24 -3.21 2.64
N SER A 41 -4.02 -3.26 2.10
CA SER A 41 -3.40 -4.47 1.59
C SER A 41 -2.48 -5.07 2.64
N SER A 42 -2.88 -6.21 3.21
CA SER A 42 -2.07 -6.93 4.20
C SER A 42 -0.71 -7.39 3.65
N ILE A 43 -0.64 -7.72 2.35
CA ILE A 43 0.62 -8.10 1.68
C ILE A 43 1.59 -6.91 1.71
N TYR A 44 1.12 -5.73 1.31
CA TYR A 44 1.93 -4.52 1.30
C TYR A 44 2.38 -4.14 2.73
N CYS A 45 1.43 -4.04 3.67
CA CYS A 45 1.73 -3.63 5.03
C CYS A 45 2.72 -4.58 5.72
N ASN A 46 2.52 -5.89 5.61
CA ASN A 46 3.44 -6.87 6.21
C ASN A 46 4.84 -6.77 5.62
N ARG A 47 4.97 -6.69 4.29
CA ARG A 47 6.28 -6.61 3.65
C ARG A 47 7.00 -5.31 4.01
N TYR A 48 6.28 -4.18 4.00
CA TYR A 48 6.81 -2.87 4.37
C TYR A 48 7.34 -2.88 5.81
N LEU A 49 6.49 -3.31 6.76
CA LEU A 49 6.82 -3.30 8.19
C LEU A 49 7.96 -4.24 8.53
N THR A 50 8.04 -5.42 7.89
CA THR A 50 9.15 -6.36 8.08
C THR A 50 10.48 -5.71 7.71
N ILE A 51 10.55 -5.09 6.52
CA ILE A 51 11.78 -4.44 6.05
C ILE A 51 12.16 -3.26 6.93
N ARG A 52 11.18 -2.46 7.36
CA ARG A 52 11.44 -1.36 8.29
C ARG A 52 11.95 -1.85 9.63
N ALA A 53 11.37 -2.92 10.19
CA ALA A 53 11.83 -3.50 11.45
C ALA A 53 13.30 -3.94 11.36
N ASP A 54 13.71 -4.50 10.22
CA ASP A 54 15.11 -4.89 9.99
C ASP A 54 16.05 -3.68 9.82
N LEU A 55 15.58 -2.60 9.19
CA LEU A 55 16.39 -1.41 8.90
C LEU A 55 16.56 -0.46 10.09
N VAL A 56 15.48 -0.21 10.85
CA VAL A 56 15.47 0.79 11.93
C VAL A 56 15.19 0.21 13.31
N GLY A 57 14.88 -1.09 13.40
CA GLY A 57 14.43 -1.71 14.63
C GLY A 57 12.95 -1.41 14.94
N PRO A 58 12.33 -2.17 15.85
CA PRO A 58 10.91 -2.03 16.21
C PRO A 58 10.58 -0.67 16.86
N ASP A 59 11.56 -0.01 17.49
CA ASP A 59 11.39 1.31 18.13
C ASP A 59 11.61 2.48 17.15
N GLY A 60 12.09 2.20 15.93
CA GLY A 60 12.42 3.21 14.92
C GLY A 60 11.25 3.62 14.03
N PHE A 61 10.05 3.11 14.31
CA PHE A 61 8.86 3.36 13.50
C PHE A 61 8.30 4.74 13.75
N THR A 62 7.98 5.43 12.65
CA THR A 62 7.23 6.67 12.67
C THR A 62 5.74 6.42 12.90
N ASP A 63 4.99 7.45 13.30
CA ASP A 63 3.54 7.35 13.51
C ASP A 63 2.79 6.82 12.28
N ALA A 64 3.24 7.18 11.08
CA ALA A 64 2.67 6.70 9.82
C ALA A 64 2.90 5.20 9.59
N GLU A 65 3.95 4.62 10.17
CA GLU A 65 4.27 3.21 10.05
C GLU A 65 3.52 2.40 11.11
N TRP A 66 3.38 2.95 12.32
CA TRP A 66 2.48 2.40 13.32
C TRP A 66 1.03 2.34 12.83
N ASP A 67 0.59 3.32 12.06
CA ASP A 67 -0.74 3.33 11.44
C ASP A 67 -0.97 2.17 10.45
N LEU A 68 0.09 1.56 9.91
CA LEU A 68 0.00 0.35 9.09
C LEU A 68 -0.24 -0.93 9.91
N THR A 69 0.01 -0.92 11.22
CA THR A 69 -0.16 -2.09 12.10
C THR A 69 -1.60 -2.30 12.58
N ILE A 70 -2.48 -1.31 12.35
CA ILE A 70 -3.83 -1.24 12.93
C ILE A 70 -4.85 -2.10 12.14
N PHE A 71 -4.48 -2.58 10.95
CA PHE A 71 -5.35 -3.32 10.03
C PHE A 71 -4.71 -4.66 9.63
#